data_AF-A0A1F8TCT7-F1
#
_entry.id   AF-A0A1F8TCT7-F1
#
_cell.length_a   1.000
_cell.length_b   1.000
_cell.length_c   1.000
_cell.angle_alpha   90.00
_cell.angle_beta   90.00
_cell.angle_gamma   90.00
#
_symmetry.space_group_name_H-M   'P 1'
#
loop_
_entity.id
_entity.type
_entity.pdbx_description
1 polymer ?
#
loop_
_entity_poly.entity_id
_entity_poly.type
_entity_poly.pdbx_seq_one_letter_code
_entity_poly.pdbx_strand_id
1 'polypeptide(L)'
;MDIQQLRSSIFELYEPLENDRQYIVFDAARGNLIVDVPRYSERAVRLIRGTGPASLIVVTNAVRAREAAKFREALGIQIAAHADDAAAIEGGPDIELGDDAPLRPDARAIRVRHDGEGATVVLLRKPGNVLVVGDLDLASPAGRSLIPLEFSAVLSAQRPPTWNAGKDTLLALQRELPKPRKRFSILLDAPWDRAYKGRLEDKMTHFDPIVPREETVGREAAMGTETLVVSDTTRRKMERAPRPVRDES
;
A
#
# COMPACT_ATOMS: atom_id res chain seq x y z
N MET A 1 4.90 -2.09 14.37
CA MET A 1 3.61 -1.52 13.94
C MET A 1 3.78 -0.04 13.65
N ASP A 2 3.54 0.35 12.41
CA ASP A 2 3.53 1.74 11.96
C ASP A 2 2.25 2.03 11.18
N ILE A 3 2.02 3.31 10.90
CA ILE A 3 0.88 3.79 10.14
C ILE A 3 1.36 4.65 8.99
N GLN A 4 0.77 4.48 7.81
CA GLN A 4 1.00 5.37 6.67
C GLN A 4 -0.30 5.72 5.97
N GLN A 5 -0.37 6.91 5.38
CA GLN A 5 -1.49 7.31 4.54
C GLN A 5 -1.23 6.86 3.11
N LEU A 6 -2.15 6.07 2.54
CA LEU A 6 -2.05 5.57 1.17
C LEU A 6 -2.71 6.52 0.15
N ARG A 7 -3.90 7.03 0.53
CA ARG A 7 -4.73 7.98 -0.23
C ARG A 7 -5.44 8.91 0.74
N SER A 8 -6.08 9.96 0.24
CA SER A 8 -6.68 11.04 1.04
C SER A 8 -7.55 10.58 2.22
N SER A 9 -8.18 9.40 2.15
CA SER A 9 -9.00 8.84 3.22
C SER A 9 -8.67 7.40 3.61
N ILE A 10 -7.55 6.83 3.16
CA ILE A 10 -7.17 5.43 3.48
C ILE A 10 -5.79 5.43 4.13
N PHE A 11 -5.74 4.84 5.31
CA PHE A 11 -4.52 4.59 6.07
C PHE A 11 -4.27 3.09 6.13
N GLU A 12 -3.00 2.73 6.14
CA GLU A 12 -2.52 1.37 6.34
C GLU A 12 -1.81 1.31 7.69
N LEU A 13 -2.27 0.37 8.53
CA LEU A 13 -1.53 -0.11 9.69
C LEU A 13 -0.73 -1.33 9.23
N TYR A 14 0.57 -1.36 9.49
CA TYR A 14 1.40 -2.47 9.04
C TYR A 14 2.56 -2.78 9.98
N GLU A 15 2.98 -4.04 9.93
CA GLU A 15 4.22 -4.50 10.52
C GLU A 15 5.27 -4.72 9.41
N PRO A 16 6.35 -3.91 9.36
CA PRO A 16 7.30 -3.93 8.24
C PRO A 16 7.90 -5.29 7.91
N LEU A 17 8.00 -6.19 8.88
CA LEU A 17 8.62 -7.50 8.74
C LEU A 17 7.62 -8.66 8.62
N GLU A 18 6.37 -8.50 9.08
CA GLU A 18 5.41 -9.60 9.14
C GLU A 18 4.52 -9.70 7.89
N ASN A 19 4.66 -8.77 6.93
CA ASN A 19 3.75 -8.65 5.78
C ASN A 19 2.28 -8.71 6.21
N ASP A 20 1.98 -8.06 7.33
CA ASP A 20 0.64 -8.00 7.88
C ASP A 20 0.12 -6.57 7.84
N ARG A 21 -1.05 -6.38 7.22
CA ARG A 21 -1.64 -5.08 6.93
C ARG A 21 -3.11 -5.05 7.32
N GLN A 22 -3.52 -3.93 7.88
CA GLN A 22 -4.91 -3.59 8.16
C GLN A 22 -5.18 -2.18 7.67
N TYR A 23 -6.45 -1.87 7.44
CA TYR A 23 -6.81 -0.63 6.78
C TYR A 23 -7.77 0.19 7.62
N ILE A 24 -7.53 1.50 7.65
CA ILE A 24 -8.46 2.46 8.25
C ILE A 24 -8.97 3.37 7.14
N VAL A 25 -10.29 3.39 6.97
CA VAL A 25 -10.98 4.33 6.09
C VAL A 25 -11.49 5.47 6.94
N PHE A 26 -10.92 6.66 6.73
CA PHE A 26 -11.25 7.85 7.49
C PHE A 26 -12.61 8.40 7.09
N ASP A 27 -13.44 8.70 8.09
CA ASP A 27 -14.70 9.41 7.92
C ASP A 27 -14.97 10.32 9.12
N ALA A 28 -14.87 11.63 8.90
CA ALA A 28 -15.05 12.63 9.95
C ALA A 28 -16.49 12.69 10.50
N ALA A 29 -17.50 12.30 9.71
CA ALA A 29 -18.91 12.42 10.07
C ALA A 29 -19.44 11.16 10.78
N ARG A 30 -19.00 9.97 10.32
CA ARG A 30 -19.50 8.68 10.79
C ARG A 30 -18.51 7.93 11.68
N GLY A 31 -17.29 8.44 11.83
CA GLY A 31 -16.18 7.74 12.45
C GLY A 31 -15.54 6.73 11.50
N ASN A 32 -14.28 6.42 11.74
CA ASN A 32 -13.45 5.58 10.88
C ASN A 32 -13.99 4.15 10.77
N LEU A 33 -13.86 3.55 9.58
CA LEU A 33 -14.03 2.12 9.35
C LEU A 33 -12.66 1.46 9.46
N ILE A 34 -12.56 0.42 10.27
CA ILE A 34 -11.36 -0.39 10.39
C ILE A 34 -11.65 -1.70 9.67
N VAL A 35 -10.82 -2.07 8.69
CA VAL A 35 -10.88 -3.37 8.01
C VAL A 35 -9.74 -4.22 8.57
N ASP A 36 -10.12 -5.26 9.30
CA ASP A 36 -9.28 -6.08 10.16
C ASP A 36 -8.54 -5.30 11.27
N VAL A 37 -8.13 -6.02 12.31
CA VAL A 37 -7.32 -5.46 13.38
C VAL A 37 -5.97 -6.19 13.49
N PRO A 38 -4.90 -5.47 13.86
CA PRO A 38 -3.64 -6.13 14.19
C PRO A 38 -3.77 -6.93 15.49
N ARG A 39 -2.69 -7.63 15.86
CA ARG A 39 -2.55 -8.13 17.23
C ARG A 39 -2.74 -6.99 18.23
N TYR A 40 -3.50 -7.27 19.29
CA TYR A 40 -3.79 -6.27 20.30
C TYR A 40 -2.51 -5.80 21.01
N SER A 41 -2.32 -4.48 21.04
CA SER A 41 -1.26 -3.82 21.78
C SER A 41 -1.67 -2.38 22.09
N GLU A 42 -1.14 -1.81 23.17
CA GLU A 42 -1.37 -0.39 23.46
C GLU A 42 -0.95 0.52 22.32
N ARG A 43 0.15 0.17 21.63
CA ARG A 43 0.62 0.92 20.46
C ARG A 43 -0.42 0.91 19.34
N ALA A 44 -0.99 -0.24 19.00
CA ALA A 44 -2.03 -0.35 17.99
C ALA A 44 -3.27 0.49 18.35
N VAL A 45 -3.74 0.39 19.60
CA VAL A 45 -4.86 1.19 20.11
C VAL A 45 -4.59 2.69 19.99
N ARG A 46 -3.38 3.14 20.37
CA ARG A 46 -2.97 4.55 20.26
C ARG A 46 -2.91 5.03 18.80
N LEU A 47 -2.39 4.22 17.89
CA LEU A 47 -2.34 4.54 16.46
C LEU A 47 -3.75 4.69 15.87
N ILE A 48 -4.66 3.76 16.19
CA ILE A 48 -6.06 3.84 15.74
C ILE A 48 -6.72 5.10 16.29
N ARG A 49 -6.61 5.38 17.59
CA ARG A 49 -7.15 6.62 18.19
C ARG A 49 -6.56 7.88 17.56
N GLY A 50 -5.28 7.85 17.19
CA GLY A 50 -4.60 8.95 16.51
C GLY A 50 -5.18 9.29 15.13
N THR A 51 -5.89 8.36 14.48
CA THR A 51 -6.58 8.62 13.21
C THR A 51 -7.96 9.27 13.37
N GLY A 52 -8.42 9.48 14.60
CA GLY A 52 -9.76 9.99 14.91
C GLY A 52 -10.69 8.92 15.49
N PRO A 53 -11.95 9.29 15.78
CA PRO A 53 -12.93 8.36 16.33
C PRO A 53 -13.21 7.24 15.33
N ALA A 54 -13.22 6.00 15.79
CA ALA A 54 -13.56 4.84 14.98
C ALA A 54 -14.91 4.29 15.43
N SER A 55 -15.76 3.89 14.48
CA SER A 55 -17.14 3.48 14.75
C SER A 55 -17.46 2.04 14.36
N LEU A 56 -16.69 1.45 13.43
CA LEU A 56 -16.90 0.07 13.01
C LEU A 56 -15.57 -0.62 12.70
N ILE A 57 -15.42 -1.84 13.21
CA ILE A 57 -14.48 -2.84 12.70
C ILE A 57 -15.27 -3.79 11.79
N VAL A 58 -14.75 -4.08 10.61
CA VAL A 58 -15.19 -5.22 9.80
C VAL A 58 -14.07 -6.22 9.69
N VAL A 59 -14.36 -7.50 9.93
CA VAL A 59 -13.37 -8.58 9.87
C VAL A 59 -13.52 -9.38 8.58
N THR A 60 -12.40 -9.73 7.96
CA THR A 60 -12.38 -10.43 6.67
C THR A 60 -12.44 -11.95 6.80
N ASN A 61 -12.00 -12.51 7.94
CA ASN A 61 -12.10 -13.93 8.24
C ASN A 61 -12.00 -14.21 9.76
N ALA A 62 -12.27 -15.46 10.16
CA ALA A 62 -12.19 -15.92 11.54
C ALA A 62 -10.82 -15.71 12.21
N VAL A 63 -9.69 -15.77 11.49
CA VAL A 63 -8.35 -15.54 12.07
C VAL A 63 -8.19 -14.09 12.47
N ARG A 64 -8.61 -13.16 11.59
CA ARG A 64 -8.61 -11.71 11.81
C ARG A 64 -9.59 -11.26 12.88
N ALA A 65 -10.63 -12.03 13.11
CA ALA A 65 -11.68 -11.73 14.07
C ALA A 65 -11.26 -11.92 15.54
N ARG A 66 -10.25 -12.75 15.81
CA ARG A 66 -9.89 -13.19 17.18
C ARG A 66 -9.58 -12.06 18.17
N GLU A 67 -8.95 -10.99 17.69
CA GLU A 67 -8.53 -9.87 18.54
C GLU A 67 -9.57 -8.73 18.56
N ALA A 68 -10.61 -8.80 17.72
CA ALA A 68 -11.57 -7.70 17.54
C ALA A 68 -12.30 -7.34 18.84
N ALA A 69 -12.64 -8.33 19.68
CA ALA A 69 -13.30 -8.11 20.96
C ALA A 69 -12.49 -7.20 21.91
N LYS A 70 -11.16 -7.36 21.96
CA LYS A 70 -10.30 -6.50 22.79
C LYS A 70 -10.27 -5.06 22.29
N PHE A 71 -10.36 -4.85 20.97
CA PHE A 71 -10.48 -3.51 20.41
C PHE A 71 -11.86 -2.90 20.68
N ARG A 72 -12.95 -3.69 20.66
CA ARG A 72 -14.28 -3.23 21.09
C ARG A 72 -14.24 -2.72 22.54
N GLU A 73 -13.65 -3.46 23.46
CA GLU A 73 -13.52 -3.04 24.85
C GLU A 73 -12.66 -1.78 25.02
N ALA A 74 -11.53 -1.72 24.32
CA ALA A 74 -10.59 -0.60 24.45
C ALA A 74 -11.06 0.68 23.75
N LEU A 75 -11.85 0.59 22.69
CA LEU A 75 -12.24 1.72 21.84
C LEU A 75 -13.74 2.05 21.87
N GLY A 76 -14.59 1.17 22.42
CA GLY A 76 -16.05 1.34 22.38
C GLY A 76 -16.62 1.23 20.96
N ILE A 77 -16.02 0.38 20.13
CA ILE A 77 -16.30 0.27 18.68
C ILE A 77 -17.17 -0.96 18.37
N GLN A 78 -18.08 -0.85 17.40
CA GLN A 78 -18.87 -1.99 16.94
C GLN A 78 -18.04 -2.92 16.05
N ILE A 79 -18.35 -4.22 16.08
CA ILE A 79 -17.73 -5.25 15.24
C ILE A 79 -18.78 -5.81 14.29
N ALA A 80 -18.49 -5.76 13.00
CA ALA A 80 -19.23 -6.44 11.95
C ALA A 80 -18.44 -7.66 11.44
N ALA A 81 -19.10 -8.81 11.39
CA ALA A 81 -18.50 -10.05 10.90
C ALA A 81 -19.53 -10.87 10.12
N HIS A 82 -19.06 -11.63 9.15
CA HIS A 82 -19.91 -12.60 8.47
C HIS A 82 -20.33 -13.72 9.46
N ALA A 83 -21.53 -14.27 9.30
CA ALA A 83 -22.06 -15.35 10.15
C ALA A 83 -21.06 -16.52 10.34
N ASP A 84 -20.45 -16.99 9.24
CA ASP A 84 -19.38 -18.01 9.25
C ASP A 84 -18.20 -17.70 10.18
N ASP A 85 -17.89 -16.42 10.41
CA ASP A 85 -16.73 -15.96 11.19
C ASP A 85 -17.14 -15.44 12.59
N ALA A 86 -18.44 -15.33 12.88
CA ALA A 86 -18.98 -14.74 14.10
C ALA A 86 -18.51 -15.46 15.37
N ALA A 87 -18.39 -16.79 15.31
CA ALA A 87 -17.94 -17.62 16.44
C ALA A 87 -16.48 -17.38 16.85
N ALA A 88 -15.68 -16.74 16.01
CA ALA A 88 -14.29 -16.40 16.32
C ALA A 88 -14.15 -15.12 17.17
N ILE A 89 -15.25 -14.38 17.37
CA ILE A 89 -15.28 -13.15 18.16
C ILE A 89 -15.82 -13.48 19.55
N GLU A 90 -15.02 -13.19 20.58
CA GLU A 90 -15.48 -13.30 21.96
C GLU A 90 -16.69 -12.38 22.20
N GLY A 91 -17.79 -12.95 22.71
CA GLY A 91 -19.06 -12.23 22.87
C GLY A 91 -19.83 -11.98 21.56
N GLY A 92 -19.37 -12.50 20.42
CA GLY A 92 -20.01 -12.35 19.11
C GLY A 92 -19.87 -10.96 18.49
N PRO A 93 -20.20 -10.80 17.19
CA PRO A 93 -20.24 -9.51 16.53
C PRO A 93 -21.46 -8.69 16.97
N ASP A 94 -21.32 -7.37 16.94
CA ASP A 94 -22.45 -6.44 17.13
C ASP A 94 -23.35 -6.40 15.89
N ILE A 95 -22.78 -6.70 14.71
CA ILE A 95 -23.47 -6.76 13.43
C ILE A 95 -23.09 -8.06 12.71
N GLU A 96 -24.05 -8.97 12.57
CA GLU A 96 -23.86 -10.17 11.76
C GLU A 96 -24.17 -9.85 10.29
N LEU A 97 -23.23 -10.15 9.41
CA LEU A 97 -23.30 -9.90 7.98
C LEU A 97 -23.70 -11.17 7.23
N GLY A 98 -24.59 -11.03 6.25
CA GLY A 98 -24.82 -12.04 5.23
C GLY A 98 -23.81 -11.95 4.08
N ASP A 99 -24.07 -12.70 3.00
CA ASP A 99 -23.15 -12.83 1.86
C ASP A 99 -22.92 -11.53 1.08
N ASP A 100 -23.86 -10.59 1.12
CA ASP A 100 -23.73 -9.28 0.50
C ASP A 100 -24.47 -8.27 1.37
N ALA A 101 -23.70 -7.52 2.16
CA ALA A 101 -24.23 -6.67 3.21
C ALA A 101 -23.66 -5.24 3.09
N PRO A 102 -24.52 -4.21 3.09
CA PRO A 102 -24.04 -2.84 3.21
C PRO A 102 -23.46 -2.63 4.62
N LEU A 103 -22.21 -2.17 4.70
CA LEU A 103 -21.61 -1.72 5.97
C LEU A 103 -21.96 -0.25 6.22
N ARG A 104 -21.87 0.55 5.15
CA ARG A 104 -22.07 2.00 5.11
C ARG A 104 -22.50 2.41 3.69
N PRO A 105 -23.07 3.61 3.48
CA PRO A 105 -23.38 4.13 2.14
C PRO A 105 -22.27 4.00 1.08
N ASP A 106 -21.01 4.00 1.49
CA ASP A 106 -19.80 3.94 0.68
C ASP A 106 -18.97 2.66 0.86
N ALA A 107 -19.43 1.70 1.67
CA ALA A 107 -18.73 0.45 1.93
C ALA A 107 -19.71 -0.73 2.01
N ARG A 108 -19.38 -1.84 1.33
CA ARG A 108 -20.14 -3.09 1.41
C ARG A 108 -19.20 -4.26 1.69
N ALA A 109 -19.66 -5.21 2.47
CA ALA A 109 -19.02 -6.50 2.68
C ALA A 109 -19.62 -7.51 1.70
N ILE A 110 -18.76 -8.32 1.08
CA ILE A 110 -19.16 -9.36 0.16
C ILE A 110 -18.43 -10.64 0.57
N ARG A 111 -19.18 -11.70 0.81
CA ARG A 111 -18.67 -13.03 1.07
C ARG A 111 -18.31 -13.70 -0.25
N VAL A 112 -17.12 -14.26 -0.28
CA VAL A 112 -16.54 -14.95 -1.42
C VAL A 112 -16.27 -16.37 -0.96
N ARG A 113 -16.77 -17.37 -1.68
CA ARG A 113 -16.60 -18.80 -1.33
C ARG A 113 -16.23 -19.65 -2.53
N HIS A 114 -15.36 -20.62 -2.32
CA HIS A 114 -15.12 -21.74 -3.24
C HIS A 114 -14.49 -22.92 -2.49
N ASP A 115 -15.05 -24.13 -2.64
CA ASP A 115 -14.50 -25.40 -2.11
C ASP A 115 -13.89 -25.34 -0.71
N GLY A 116 -14.65 -24.85 0.28
CA GLY A 116 -14.23 -24.77 1.67
C GLY A 116 -13.36 -23.56 2.03
N GLU A 117 -12.92 -22.78 1.05
CA GLU A 117 -12.34 -21.45 1.26
C GLU A 117 -13.45 -20.40 1.28
N GLY A 118 -13.44 -19.53 2.30
CA GLY A 118 -14.40 -18.45 2.46
C GLY A 118 -13.72 -17.22 3.04
N ALA A 119 -13.87 -16.06 2.40
CA ALA A 119 -13.38 -14.79 2.91
C ALA A 119 -14.39 -13.67 2.64
N THR A 120 -14.46 -12.73 3.55
CA THR A 120 -15.24 -11.51 3.41
C THR A 120 -14.33 -10.43 2.85
N VAL A 121 -14.68 -9.88 1.69
CA VAL A 121 -14.00 -8.73 1.09
C VAL A 121 -14.82 -7.46 1.32
N VAL A 122 -14.15 -6.32 1.37
CA VAL A 122 -14.80 -5.02 1.56
C VAL A 122 -14.61 -4.17 0.31
N LEU A 123 -15.70 -3.81 -0.36
CA LEU A 123 -15.68 -2.88 -1.49
C LEU A 123 -15.99 -1.47 -1.00
N LEU A 124 -15.00 -0.59 -1.09
CA LEU A 124 -15.07 0.83 -0.76
C LEU A 124 -15.33 1.64 -2.03
N ARG A 125 -16.52 2.25 -2.16
CA ARG A 125 -16.89 3.02 -3.36
C ARG A 125 -16.09 4.32 -3.49
N LYS A 126 -15.65 4.89 -2.37
CA LYS A 126 -14.84 6.12 -2.33
C LYS A 126 -13.56 5.87 -1.53
N PRO A 127 -12.39 6.32 -2.02
CA PRO A 127 -12.12 6.96 -3.31
C PRO A 127 -11.74 5.93 -4.38
N GLY A 128 -12.56 5.77 -5.42
CA GLY A 128 -12.17 5.07 -6.65
C GLY A 128 -12.37 3.55 -6.67
N ASN A 129 -13.41 3.03 -5.99
CA ASN A 129 -13.72 1.60 -5.94
C ASN A 129 -12.50 0.74 -5.55
N VAL A 130 -12.17 0.78 -4.26
CA VAL A 130 -11.05 0.04 -3.67
C VAL A 130 -11.58 -1.26 -3.06
N LEU A 131 -10.98 -2.38 -3.44
CA LEU A 131 -11.33 -3.69 -2.91
C LEU A 131 -10.31 -4.10 -1.84
N VAL A 132 -10.76 -4.24 -0.59
CA VAL A 132 -9.96 -4.78 0.50
C VAL A 132 -10.25 -6.26 0.63
N VAL A 133 -9.24 -7.10 0.42
CA VAL A 133 -9.41 -8.57 0.31
C VAL A 133 -8.89 -9.35 1.51
N GLY A 134 -8.28 -8.67 2.49
CA GLY A 134 -7.68 -9.32 3.65
C GLY A 134 -6.65 -10.38 3.22
N ASP A 135 -6.80 -11.59 3.76
CA ASP A 135 -5.94 -12.75 3.47
C ASP A 135 -6.37 -13.56 2.23
N LEU A 136 -7.43 -13.18 1.53
CA LEU A 136 -7.88 -13.91 0.35
C LEU A 136 -6.78 -13.94 -0.72
N ASP A 137 -6.38 -15.15 -1.13
CA ASP A 137 -5.51 -15.30 -2.29
C ASP A 137 -6.30 -15.03 -3.58
N LEU A 138 -5.95 -13.94 -4.26
CA LEU A 138 -6.56 -13.54 -5.52
C LEU A 138 -6.32 -14.54 -6.66
N ALA A 139 -5.36 -15.46 -6.53
CA ALA A 139 -5.14 -16.55 -7.46
C ALA A 139 -6.03 -17.77 -7.17
N SER A 140 -6.64 -17.86 -5.99
CA SER A 140 -7.52 -18.97 -5.63
C SER A 140 -8.82 -18.92 -6.45
N PRO A 141 -9.51 -20.05 -6.61
CA PRO A 141 -10.78 -20.08 -7.33
C PRO A 141 -11.85 -19.16 -6.73
N ALA A 142 -11.82 -18.94 -5.41
CA ALA A 142 -12.71 -18.00 -4.74
C ALA A 142 -12.50 -16.57 -5.27
N GLY A 143 -11.26 -16.17 -5.54
CA GLY A 143 -10.93 -14.89 -6.17
C GLY A 143 -11.66 -14.63 -7.50
N ARG A 144 -12.07 -15.65 -8.27
CA ARG A 144 -12.83 -15.48 -9.52
C ARG A 144 -14.19 -14.82 -9.30
N SER A 145 -14.81 -15.00 -8.14
CA SER A 145 -16.10 -14.39 -7.85
C SER A 145 -16.02 -12.85 -7.74
N LEU A 146 -14.81 -12.29 -7.71
CA LEU A 146 -14.56 -10.85 -7.73
C LEU A 146 -14.56 -10.28 -9.16
N ILE A 147 -14.49 -11.10 -10.20
CA ILE A 147 -14.45 -10.67 -11.61
C ILE A 147 -15.72 -9.91 -12.06
N PRO A 148 -16.91 -10.12 -11.50
CA PRO A 148 -18.06 -9.26 -11.80
C PRO A 148 -18.01 -7.88 -11.11
N LEU A 149 -17.14 -7.67 -10.12
CA LEU A 149 -17.10 -6.43 -9.34
C LEU A 149 -16.32 -5.32 -10.04
N GLU A 150 -16.82 -4.10 -9.94
CA GLU A 150 -16.14 -2.90 -10.43
C GLU A 150 -15.19 -2.36 -9.36
N PHE A 151 -13.87 -2.48 -9.59
CA PHE A 151 -12.83 -1.95 -8.71
C PHE A 151 -11.56 -1.64 -9.50
N SER A 152 -10.83 -0.61 -9.07
CA SER A 152 -9.57 -0.17 -9.70
C SER A 152 -8.34 -0.51 -8.87
N ALA A 153 -8.52 -0.64 -7.55
CA ALA A 153 -7.44 -0.88 -6.60
C ALA A 153 -7.73 -2.10 -5.72
N VAL A 154 -6.67 -2.79 -5.31
CA VAL A 154 -6.75 -3.92 -4.37
C VAL A 154 -5.82 -3.70 -3.20
N LEU A 155 -6.35 -3.86 -2.00
CA LEU A 155 -5.64 -3.82 -0.73
C LEU A 155 -5.68 -5.21 -0.11
N SER A 156 -4.52 -5.81 0.12
CA SER A 156 -4.37 -7.16 0.67
C SER A 156 -3.59 -7.09 1.96
N ALA A 157 -3.93 -7.94 2.92
CA ALA A 157 -3.15 -8.04 4.15
C ALA A 157 -1.68 -8.41 3.85
N GLN A 158 -1.46 -9.29 2.87
CA GLN A 158 -0.17 -9.93 2.61
C GLN A 158 0.69 -9.24 1.54
N ARG A 159 0.09 -8.39 0.70
CA ARG A 159 0.78 -7.76 -0.44
C ARG A 159 0.68 -6.24 -0.39
N PRO A 160 1.67 -5.51 -0.92
CA PRO A 160 1.56 -4.07 -1.09
C PRO A 160 0.31 -3.68 -1.90
N PRO A 161 -0.29 -2.50 -1.64
CA PRO A 161 -1.42 -1.98 -2.40
C PRO A 161 -1.19 -1.95 -3.92
N THR A 162 -2.14 -2.49 -4.69
CA THR A 162 -2.15 -2.39 -6.15
C THR A 162 -3.15 -1.33 -6.58
N TRP A 163 -2.67 -0.23 -7.15
CA TRP A 163 -3.50 0.90 -7.60
C TRP A 163 -3.73 0.87 -9.10
N ASN A 164 -4.94 1.22 -9.54
CA ASN A 164 -5.37 1.35 -10.94
C ASN A 164 -5.24 0.09 -11.83
N ALA A 165 -4.59 -0.96 -11.33
CA ALA A 165 -4.36 -2.24 -12.01
C ALA A 165 -4.94 -3.41 -11.21
N GLY A 166 -5.82 -3.15 -10.23
CA GLY A 166 -6.39 -4.18 -9.38
C GLY A 166 -7.16 -5.23 -10.18
N LYS A 167 -8.00 -4.77 -11.12
CA LYS A 167 -8.79 -5.64 -11.98
C LYS A 167 -7.91 -6.46 -12.93
N ASP A 168 -6.97 -5.81 -13.59
CA ASP A 168 -6.04 -6.46 -14.51
C ASP A 168 -5.19 -7.50 -13.79
N THR A 169 -4.77 -7.21 -12.56
CA THR A 169 -4.04 -8.14 -11.70
C THR A 169 -4.88 -9.36 -11.38
N LEU A 170 -6.15 -9.19 -11.00
CA LEU A 170 -7.06 -10.31 -10.76
C LEU A 170 -7.22 -11.16 -12.03
N LEU A 171 -7.51 -10.54 -13.17
CA LEU A 171 -7.67 -11.25 -14.44
C LEU A 171 -6.39 -12.00 -14.83
N ALA A 172 -5.22 -11.42 -14.55
CA ALA A 172 -3.93 -12.06 -14.81
C ALA A 172 -3.74 -13.31 -13.95
N LEU A 173 -3.99 -13.20 -12.66
CA LEU A 173 -3.89 -14.30 -11.70
C LEU A 173 -4.88 -15.43 -12.04
N GLN A 174 -6.07 -15.08 -12.53
CA GLN A 174 -7.09 -16.04 -12.92
C GLN A 174 -6.89 -16.63 -14.31
N ARG A 175 -5.87 -16.17 -15.06
CA ARG A 175 -5.64 -16.53 -16.47
C ARG A 175 -6.82 -16.18 -17.38
N GLU A 176 -7.59 -15.18 -16.98
CA GLU A 176 -8.76 -14.64 -17.68
C GLU A 176 -8.48 -13.29 -18.35
N LEU A 177 -7.22 -12.84 -18.36
CA LEU A 177 -6.81 -11.68 -19.14
C LEU A 177 -7.31 -11.84 -20.58
N PRO A 178 -8.17 -10.93 -21.07
CA PRO A 178 -8.69 -11.03 -22.42
C PRO A 178 -7.51 -11.01 -23.38
N LYS A 179 -7.41 -12.05 -24.23
CA LYS A 179 -6.43 -12.04 -25.31
C LYS A 179 -6.68 -10.78 -26.15
N PRO A 180 -5.66 -9.94 -26.40
CA PRO A 180 -5.85 -8.72 -27.16
C PRO A 180 -6.48 -9.06 -28.52
N ARG A 181 -7.71 -8.55 -28.77
CA ARG A 181 -8.49 -8.83 -30.00
C ARG A 181 -7.75 -8.36 -31.25
N LYS A 182 -6.92 -7.33 -31.10
CA LYS A 182 -5.92 -6.92 -32.08
C LYS A 182 -4.55 -7.33 -31.53
N ARG A 183 -4.04 -8.48 -31.98
CA ARG A 183 -2.59 -8.60 -32.12
C ARG A 183 -2.25 -7.60 -33.20
N PHE A 184 -1.74 -6.43 -32.83
CA PHE A 184 -0.96 -5.70 -33.83
C PHE A 184 0.14 -6.69 -34.20
N SER A 185 0.11 -7.22 -35.43
CA SER A 185 1.11 -8.13 -35.99
C SER A 185 2.44 -7.43 -36.23
N ILE A 186 2.68 -6.35 -35.51
CA ILE A 186 3.94 -5.69 -35.46
C ILE A 186 4.54 -6.14 -34.14
N LEU A 187 5.48 -7.06 -34.25
CA LEU A 187 6.77 -6.92 -33.58
C LEU A 187 7.27 -5.49 -33.80
N LEU A 188 6.65 -4.53 -33.14
CA LEU A 188 7.27 -3.30 -32.72
C LEU A 188 7.62 -3.58 -31.28
N ASP A 189 8.92 -3.78 -31.06
CA ASP A 189 9.52 -3.36 -29.81
C ASP A 189 8.93 -1.97 -29.50
N ALA A 190 8.56 -1.76 -28.24
CA ALA A 190 7.90 -0.53 -27.81
C ALA A 190 8.62 0.69 -28.43
N PRO A 191 7.95 1.79 -28.79
CA PRO A 191 8.56 2.88 -29.59
C PRO A 191 9.80 3.53 -28.95
N TRP A 192 10.07 3.23 -27.69
CA TRP A 192 11.30 3.56 -26.96
C TRP A 192 12.49 2.65 -27.31
N ASP A 193 12.30 1.41 -27.75
CA ASP A 193 13.36 0.42 -27.89
C ASP A 193 14.20 0.58 -29.17
N ARG A 194 13.60 0.90 -30.33
CA ARG A 194 14.39 1.03 -31.59
C ARG A 194 15.11 2.35 -31.73
N ALA A 195 14.50 3.44 -31.27
CA ALA A 195 15.14 4.75 -31.30
C ALA A 195 16.21 4.88 -30.21
N TYR A 196 16.12 4.14 -29.10
CA TYR A 196 17.11 4.18 -28.02
C TYR A 196 18.28 3.23 -28.27
N LYS A 197 18.04 2.04 -28.83
CA LYS A 197 19.10 1.06 -29.15
C LYS A 197 20.00 1.53 -30.29
N GLY A 198 19.42 2.10 -31.37
CA GLY A 198 20.21 2.71 -32.44
C GLY A 198 20.99 3.96 -32.01
N ARG A 199 20.45 4.77 -31.09
CA ARG A 199 21.16 5.93 -30.50
C ARG A 199 22.23 5.55 -29.49
N LEU A 200 22.14 4.38 -28.87
CA LEU A 200 23.20 3.83 -28.02
C LEU A 200 24.30 3.18 -28.86
N GLU A 201 23.95 2.47 -29.93
CA GLU A 201 24.91 1.83 -30.85
C GLU A 201 25.71 2.87 -31.65
N ASP A 202 25.09 3.97 -32.12
CA ASP A 202 25.79 5.12 -32.72
C ASP A 202 26.63 5.94 -31.72
N LYS A 203 26.42 5.75 -30.42
CA LYS A 203 27.20 6.40 -29.35
C LYS A 203 28.20 5.48 -28.66
N MET A 204 28.24 4.20 -29.06
CA MET A 204 29.15 3.21 -28.53
C MET A 204 30.18 2.79 -29.60
N THR A 205 30.84 3.77 -30.21
CA THR A 205 32.13 3.53 -30.87
C THR A 205 33.26 4.01 -29.95
N HIS A 206 33.99 3.01 -29.45
CA HIS A 206 35.40 3.01 -29.02
C HIS A 206 35.99 4.34 -28.54
N PHE A 207 36.06 4.53 -27.21
CA PHE A 207 37.19 5.20 -26.58
C PHE A 207 37.52 4.56 -25.23
N ASP A 208 38.82 4.38 -25.01
CA ASP A 208 39.50 3.82 -23.84
C ASP A 208 39.03 4.39 -22.49
N PRO A 209 39.28 3.67 -21.37
CA PRO A 209 38.82 4.05 -20.04
C PRO A 209 39.69 5.19 -19.50
N ILE A 210 39.18 6.41 -19.51
CA ILE A 210 39.83 7.55 -18.85
C ILE A 210 39.24 7.72 -17.45
N VAL A 211 39.98 7.19 -16.49
CA VAL A 211 39.99 7.59 -15.08
C VAL A 211 39.91 9.12 -14.97
N PRO A 212 39.02 9.72 -14.13
CA PRO A 212 39.08 11.15 -13.88
C PRO A 212 40.36 11.48 -13.11
N ARG A 213 41.34 12.09 -13.78
CA ARG A 213 42.33 12.94 -13.12
C ARG A 213 41.68 14.29 -12.88
N GLU A 214 41.79 14.78 -11.66
CA GLU A 214 41.48 16.17 -11.33
C GLU A 214 42.30 17.10 -12.24
N GLU A 215 41.66 18.15 -12.76
CA GLU A 215 42.23 19.50 -12.73
C GLU A 215 41.14 20.54 -13.05
N THR A 216 40.95 21.42 -12.07
CA THR A 216 40.40 22.77 -12.16
C THR A 216 40.79 23.51 -13.44
N VAL A 217 39.85 24.28 -14.02
CA VAL A 217 39.95 25.73 -14.32
C VAL A 217 38.74 26.17 -15.17
N GLY A 218 38.10 27.27 -14.74
CA GLY A 218 37.50 28.23 -15.67
C GLY A 218 36.00 28.16 -15.94
N ARG A 219 35.16 28.45 -14.94
CA ARG A 219 33.87 29.13 -15.17
C ARG A 219 33.67 30.26 -14.17
N GLU A 220 34.37 31.36 -14.43
CA GLU A 220 33.81 32.69 -14.18
C GLU A 220 32.64 32.94 -15.15
N ALA A 221 31.68 33.73 -14.67
CA ALA A 221 30.56 34.30 -15.41
C ALA A 221 29.44 33.34 -15.83
N ALA A 222 28.55 33.05 -14.88
CA ALA A 222 27.11 33.31 -15.06
C ALA A 222 26.35 33.04 -13.75
N MET A 223 26.54 33.87 -12.73
CA MET A 223 25.54 34.17 -11.69
C MET A 223 26.01 35.38 -10.88
N GLY A 224 25.61 36.59 -11.30
CA GLY A 224 25.35 37.67 -10.36
C GLY A 224 23.84 37.79 -10.22
N THR A 225 23.24 38.16 -9.10
CA THR A 225 23.72 38.53 -7.77
C THR A 225 22.44 38.54 -6.93
N GLU A 226 22.36 37.71 -5.89
CA GLU A 226 21.69 37.95 -4.59
C GLU A 226 21.40 36.61 -3.89
N THR A 227 22.43 35.98 -3.31
CA THR A 227 22.74 35.96 -1.87
C THR A 227 22.10 34.79 -1.10
N LEU A 228 22.77 33.63 -1.09
CA LEU A 228 22.72 32.69 0.03
C LEU A 228 23.92 33.01 0.94
N VAL A 229 23.71 33.84 1.96
CA VAL A 229 24.71 34.07 3.02
C VAL A 229 24.82 32.78 3.84
N VAL A 230 25.94 32.08 3.71
CA VAL A 230 26.35 31.04 4.66
C VAL A 230 26.83 31.76 5.92
N SER A 231 26.22 31.44 7.07
CA SER A 231 26.56 32.04 8.36
C SER A 231 28.01 31.74 8.77
N ASP A 232 28.73 32.78 9.21
CA ASP A 232 30.13 32.72 9.69
C ASP A 232 30.38 31.73 10.83
N THR A 233 29.30 31.33 11.52
CA THR A 233 29.31 30.29 12.56
C THR A 233 29.68 28.91 12.02
N THR A 234 29.37 28.60 10.75
CA THR A 234 29.63 27.29 10.15
C THR A 234 31.09 27.16 9.70
N ARG A 235 31.67 28.25 9.18
CA ARG A 235 33.08 28.32 8.74
C ARG A 235 34.04 28.13 9.92
N ARG A 236 33.82 28.85 11.04
CA ARG A 236 34.67 28.75 12.24
C ARG A 236 34.66 27.36 12.92
N LYS A 237 33.58 26.59 12.74
CA LYS A 237 33.45 25.24 13.31
C LYS A 237 34.23 24.20 12.51
N MET A 238 34.35 24.36 11.19
CA MET A 238 35.15 23.48 10.34
C MET A 238 36.65 23.73 10.48
N GLU A 239 37.07 24.99 10.70
CA GLU A 239 38.50 25.36 10.83
C GLU A 239 39.15 24.91 12.16
N ARG A 240 38.35 24.56 13.18
CA ARG A 240 38.85 24.12 14.50
C ARG A 240 38.97 22.60 14.67
N ALA A 241 38.59 21.80 13.68
CA ALA A 241 38.71 20.34 13.80
C ALA A 241 40.17 19.90 13.59
N PRO A 242 40.84 19.30 14.60
CA PRO A 242 42.20 18.81 14.43
C PRO A 242 42.22 17.63 13.46
N ARG A 243 43.09 17.69 12.45
CA ARG A 243 43.30 16.60 11.49
C ARG A 243 44.17 15.51 12.14
N PRO A 244 43.84 14.22 11.99
CA PRO A 244 44.68 13.13 12.50
C PRO A 244 46.01 13.06 11.73
N VAL A 245 47.11 13.02 12.48
CA VAL A 245 48.46 12.75 11.97
C VAL A 245 48.53 11.27 11.60
N ARG A 246 49.03 10.96 10.40
CA ARG A 246 49.35 9.59 9.98
C ARG A 246 50.74 9.24 10.52
N ASP A 247 50.83 8.22 11.37
CA ASP A 247 52.10 7.60 11.72
C ASP A 247 52.55 6.70 10.56
N GLU A 248 53.72 7.00 9.99
CA GLU A 248 54.49 6.09 9.15
C GLU A 248 55.62 5.50 10.00
N SER A 249 55.60 4.16 10.15
CA SER A 249 56.68 3.23 10.55
C SER A 249 57.67 3.62 11.65
#